data_AF-A0A5V4Z4G3-F1
#
_entry.id   AF-A0A5V4Z4G3-F1
#
_cell.length_a   1.000
_cell.length_b   1.000
_cell.length_c   1.000
_cell.angle_alpha   90.00
_cell.angle_beta   90.00
_cell.angle_gamma   90.00
#
_symmetry.space_group_name_H-M   'P 1'
#
loop_
_entity.id
_entity.type
_entity.pdbx_description
1 polymer ?
#
loop_
_entity_poly.entity_id
_entity_poly.type
_entity_poly.pdbx_seq_one_letter_code
_entity_poly.pdbx_strand_id
1 'polypeptide(L)'
;MGIYIKSPPPAPPPMLPDIDLMDIEGLFGSLPAGQMRELTDFNTARTGFTRCTYTVPNVPNPKWPWGTVWTISSKGAGPAGKRHIPAVMEEGEVTYQIFYGTDNSLYSRGGIWLTGWGNWNKRWVES
;
A
#
# COMPACT_ATOMS: atom_id res chain seq x y z
N MET A 1 60.63 -28.83 -20.02
CA MET A 1 59.69 -27.89 -20.66
C MET A 1 58.45 -27.79 -19.79
N GLY A 2 58.19 -26.63 -19.18
CA GLY A 2 56.96 -26.38 -18.43
C GLY A 2 55.96 -25.65 -19.32
N ILE A 3 54.80 -26.26 -19.55
CA ILE A 3 53.69 -25.67 -20.29
C ILE A 3 52.99 -24.66 -19.37
N TYR A 4 53.19 -23.36 -19.60
CA TYR A 4 52.41 -22.30 -18.98
C TYR A 4 51.00 -22.29 -19.57
N ILE A 5 50.04 -22.84 -18.84
CA ILE A 5 48.62 -22.69 -19.17
C ILE A 5 48.19 -21.35 -18.58
N LYS A 6 48.01 -20.32 -19.43
CA LYS A 6 47.38 -19.08 -18.99
C LYS A 6 45.98 -19.43 -18.50
N SER A 7 45.69 -19.18 -17.22
CA SER A 7 44.33 -19.30 -16.69
C SER A 7 43.37 -18.46 -17.54
N PRO A 8 42.17 -18.97 -17.84
CA PRO A 8 41.16 -18.18 -18.54
C PRO A 8 40.89 -16.88 -17.76
N PRO A 9 40.53 -15.78 -18.45
CA PRO A 9 40.11 -14.56 -17.77
C PRO A 9 38.98 -14.88 -16.79
N PRO A 10 38.93 -14.22 -15.62
CA PRO A 10 37.79 -14.33 -14.72
C PRO A 10 36.50 -14.06 -15.49
N ALA A 11 35.50 -14.93 -15.33
CA ALA A 11 34.19 -14.69 -15.91
C ALA A 11 33.67 -13.32 -15.41
N PRO A 12 33.03 -12.51 -16.27
CA PRO A 12 32.39 -11.30 -15.81
C PRO A 12 31.41 -11.64 -14.70
N PRO A 13 31.31 -10.80 -13.64
CA PRO A 13 30.38 -11.04 -12.56
C PRO A 13 28.97 -11.20 -13.14
N PRO A 14 28.14 -12.09 -12.57
CA PRO A 14 26.76 -12.23 -13.00
C PRO A 14 26.09 -10.86 -12.91
N MET A 15 25.61 -10.38 -14.05
CA MET A 15 24.86 -9.13 -14.11
C MET A 15 23.55 -9.39 -13.36
N LEU A 16 23.42 -8.82 -12.17
CA LEU A 16 22.13 -8.83 -11.47
C LEU A 16 21.12 -8.15 -12.40
N PRO A 17 19.92 -8.73 -12.59
CA PRO A 17 18.89 -8.06 -13.38
C PRO A 17 18.62 -6.69 -12.77
N ASP A 18 18.46 -5.68 -13.62
CA ASP A 18 18.01 -4.36 -13.18
C ASP A 18 16.67 -4.54 -12.44
N ILE A 19 16.66 -4.17 -11.16
CA ILE A 19 15.44 -4.22 -10.35
C ILE A 19 14.59 -3.02 -10.75
N ASP A 20 13.47 -3.25 -11.43
CA ASP A 20 12.47 -2.19 -11.62
C ASP A 20 11.73 -1.97 -10.29
N LEU A 21 11.93 -0.80 -9.68
CA LEU A 21 11.22 -0.42 -8.46
C LEU A 21 9.70 -0.30 -8.69
N MET A 22 9.26 -0.07 -9.93
CA MET A 22 7.83 -0.08 -10.31
C MET A 22 7.23 -1.49 -10.29
N ASP A 23 8.05 -2.54 -10.46
CA ASP A 23 7.62 -3.93 -10.32
C ASP A 23 7.52 -4.36 -8.85
N ILE A 24 8.24 -3.68 -7.95
CA ILE A 24 8.15 -3.88 -6.49
C ILE A 24 7.04 -3.02 -5.86
N GLU A 25 6.63 -1.95 -6.54
CA GLU A 25 5.59 -1.04 -6.06
C GLU A 25 4.27 -1.79 -5.82
N GLY A 26 3.89 -1.87 -4.55
CA GLY A 26 2.67 -2.55 -4.14
C GLY A 26 2.82 -4.05 -3.87
N LEU A 27 3.95 -4.70 -4.19
CA LEU A 27 4.25 -6.06 -3.68
C LEU A 27 4.42 -6.05 -2.16
N PHE A 28 4.98 -4.96 -1.62
CA PHE A 28 5.07 -4.72 -0.17
C PHE A 28 4.08 -3.67 0.35
N GLY A 29 3.22 -3.10 -0.51
CA GLY A 29 2.17 -2.12 -0.13
C GLY A 29 2.64 -0.85 0.62
N SER A 30 3.92 -0.74 0.99
CA SER A 30 4.39 0.16 2.03
C SER A 30 5.26 1.31 1.53
N LEU A 31 5.69 1.27 0.26
CA LEU A 31 6.52 2.31 -0.34
C LEU A 31 5.94 2.73 -1.70
N PRO A 32 5.60 4.02 -1.87
CA PRO A 32 5.24 4.54 -3.19
C PRO A 32 6.51 4.63 -4.06
N ALA A 33 6.47 4.06 -5.26
CA ALA A 33 7.53 4.19 -6.26
C ALA A 33 7.28 5.39 -7.21
N GLY A 34 6.12 6.04 -7.09
CA GLY A 34 5.77 7.27 -7.79
C GLY A 34 4.73 8.09 -7.04
N GLN A 35 3.96 8.91 -7.78
CA GLN A 35 2.85 9.66 -7.20
C GLN A 35 1.81 8.69 -6.65
N MET A 36 1.46 8.83 -5.36
CA MET A 36 0.40 8.02 -4.76
C MET A 36 -0.89 8.16 -5.55
N ARG A 37 -1.57 7.03 -5.76
CA ARG A 37 -2.84 7.00 -6.47
C ARG A 37 -3.89 7.80 -5.72
N GLU A 38 -4.70 8.52 -6.47
CA GLU A 38 -5.86 9.22 -5.94
C GLU A 38 -6.94 8.23 -5.51
N LEU A 39 -7.48 8.43 -4.31
CA LEU A 39 -8.57 7.67 -3.76
C LEU A 39 -9.90 8.20 -4.29
N THR A 40 -10.81 7.31 -4.69
CA THR A 40 -12.16 7.67 -5.14
C THR A 40 -13.24 7.34 -4.12
N ASP A 41 -12.98 6.40 -3.21
CA ASP A 41 -13.83 5.99 -2.10
C ASP A 41 -12.96 5.25 -1.07
N PHE A 42 -13.07 5.60 0.23
CA PHE A 42 -12.33 4.91 1.29
C PHE A 42 -12.72 3.44 1.45
N ASN A 43 -13.93 3.02 1.11
CA ASN A 43 -14.36 1.62 1.24
C ASN A 43 -13.76 0.68 0.19
N THR A 44 -13.31 1.22 -0.95
CA THR A 44 -12.73 0.46 -2.07
C THR A 44 -11.27 0.83 -2.33
N ALA A 45 -10.61 1.41 -1.33
CA ALA A 45 -9.21 1.82 -1.42
C ALA A 45 -8.31 0.68 -1.91
N ARG A 46 -7.25 1.03 -2.63
CA ARG A 46 -6.19 0.09 -2.98
C ARG A 46 -5.44 -0.33 -1.72
N THR A 47 -5.10 -1.62 -1.59
CA THR A 47 -4.14 -2.08 -0.59
C THR A 47 -2.82 -1.33 -0.76
N GLY A 48 -2.25 -0.87 0.34
CA GLY A 48 -1.09 0.01 0.40
C GLY A 48 -1.45 1.48 0.56
N PHE A 49 -0.55 2.36 0.13
CA PHE A 49 -0.69 3.81 0.26
C PHE A 49 -1.45 4.43 -0.91
N THR A 50 -2.46 5.24 -0.60
CA THR A 50 -3.15 6.12 -1.54
C THR A 50 -3.33 7.51 -0.91
N ARG A 51 -3.56 8.52 -1.71
CA ARG A 51 -3.79 9.90 -1.24
C ARG A 51 -5.22 10.33 -1.53
N CYS A 52 -5.69 11.29 -0.75
CA CYS A 52 -6.98 11.93 -0.93
C CYS A 52 -6.77 13.44 -0.96
N THR A 53 -7.15 14.08 -2.07
CA THR A 53 -6.94 15.53 -2.30
C THR A 53 -8.25 16.32 -2.45
N TYR A 54 -9.39 15.64 -2.38
CA TYR A 54 -10.74 16.21 -2.44
C TYR A 54 -11.73 15.33 -1.67
N THR A 55 -12.93 15.83 -1.42
CA THR A 55 -13.95 15.07 -0.67
C THR A 55 -14.45 13.88 -1.48
N VAL A 56 -14.34 12.69 -0.90
CA VAL A 56 -14.82 11.41 -1.48
C VAL A 56 -15.71 10.68 -0.47
N PRO A 57 -16.52 9.71 -0.91
CA PRO A 57 -17.32 8.89 -0.01
C PRO A 57 -16.48 8.20 1.08
N ASN A 58 -17.11 7.97 2.24
CA ASN A 58 -16.56 7.22 3.37
C ASN A 58 -15.29 7.82 4.02
N VAL A 59 -14.97 9.08 3.71
CA VAL A 59 -13.91 9.86 4.38
C VAL A 59 -14.26 10.09 5.87
N PRO A 60 -13.28 10.03 6.80
CA PRO A 60 -13.54 10.27 8.23
C PRO A 60 -14.05 11.68 8.55
N ASN A 61 -13.60 12.68 7.78
CA ASN A 61 -14.02 14.06 7.93
C ASN A 61 -14.25 14.71 6.55
N PRO A 62 -15.51 14.84 6.09
CA PRO A 62 -15.81 15.42 4.78
C PRO A 62 -15.36 16.87 4.60
N LYS A 63 -15.17 17.61 5.71
CA LYS A 63 -14.68 18.99 5.71
C LYS A 63 -13.16 19.10 5.58
N TRP A 64 -12.44 18.01 5.83
CA TRP A 64 -10.97 17.97 5.77
C TRP A 64 -10.48 16.63 5.18
N PRO A 65 -10.65 16.41 3.87
CA PRO A 65 -10.36 15.13 3.24
C PRO A 65 -8.88 14.95 2.86
N TRP A 66 -8.05 15.99 3.03
CA TRP A 66 -6.68 16.02 2.51
C TRP A 66 -5.74 15.19 3.36
N GLY A 67 -5.17 14.13 2.80
CA GLY A 67 -4.26 13.27 3.53
C GLY A 67 -3.84 12.00 2.77
N THR A 68 -3.22 11.11 3.51
CA THR A 68 -2.77 9.79 3.02
C THR A 68 -3.53 8.70 3.75
N VAL A 69 -4.01 7.69 3.03
CA VAL A 69 -4.59 6.48 3.61
C VAL A 69 -3.68 5.27 3.34
N TRP A 70 -3.43 4.50 4.39
CA TRP A 70 -2.81 3.20 4.30
C TRP A 70 -3.86 2.12 4.52
N THR A 71 -4.05 1.25 3.52
CA THR A 71 -4.99 0.13 3.58
C THR A 71 -4.24 -1.19 3.64
N ILE A 72 -4.54 -2.02 4.63
CA ILE A 72 -3.94 -3.34 4.83
C ILE A 72 -5.05 -4.37 4.77
N SER A 73 -4.89 -5.42 3.97
CA SER A 73 -5.82 -6.55 3.91
C SER A 73 -5.09 -7.85 4.22
N SER A 74 -5.75 -8.76 4.94
CA SER A 74 -5.26 -10.12 5.20
C SER A 74 -5.08 -10.96 3.93
N LYS A 75 -5.74 -10.60 2.82
CA LYS A 75 -5.55 -11.20 1.49
C LYS A 75 -4.39 -10.57 0.72
N GLY A 76 -3.71 -9.58 1.31
CA GLY A 76 -2.56 -8.88 0.73
C GLY A 76 -2.92 -7.96 -0.44
N ALA A 77 -1.89 -7.62 -1.22
CA ALA A 77 -2.00 -6.75 -2.39
C ALA A 77 -2.32 -7.49 -3.71
N GLY A 78 -2.52 -8.82 -3.64
CA GLY A 78 -2.75 -9.70 -4.78
C GLY A 78 -1.50 -9.93 -5.64
N PRO A 79 -1.58 -10.84 -6.63
CA PRO A 79 -0.43 -11.23 -7.46
C PRO A 79 0.21 -10.07 -8.25
N ALA A 80 -0.59 -9.05 -8.57
CA ALA A 80 -0.13 -7.86 -9.28
C ALA A 80 0.32 -6.71 -8.34
N GLY A 81 0.21 -6.87 -7.02
CA GLY A 81 0.49 -5.79 -6.06
C GLY A 81 -0.48 -4.61 -6.12
N LYS A 82 -1.60 -4.71 -6.86
CA LYS A 82 -2.55 -3.61 -7.12
C LYS A 82 -4.00 -3.90 -6.75
N ARG A 83 -4.23 -4.79 -5.78
CA ARG A 83 -5.58 -5.16 -5.32
C ARG A 83 -6.30 -3.98 -4.66
N HIS A 84 -7.58 -3.83 -4.99
CA HIS A 84 -8.52 -2.96 -4.27
C HIS A 84 -9.32 -3.79 -3.29
N ILE A 85 -9.76 -3.16 -2.19
CA ILE A 85 -10.75 -3.78 -1.32
C ILE A 85 -12.08 -3.85 -2.08
N PRO A 86 -12.69 -5.03 -2.21
CA PRO A 86 -13.99 -5.15 -2.88
C PRO A 86 -15.09 -4.49 -2.03
N ALA A 87 -16.19 -4.06 -2.68
CA ALA A 87 -17.31 -3.43 -2.00
C ALA A 87 -17.93 -4.32 -0.90
N VAL A 88 -17.92 -5.64 -1.15
CA VAL A 88 -18.20 -6.68 -0.16
C VAL A 88 -16.91 -7.46 0.01
N MET A 89 -16.34 -7.42 1.22
CA MET A 89 -15.11 -8.14 1.58
C MET A 89 -15.27 -9.65 1.38
N GLU A 90 -14.20 -10.29 0.91
CA GLU A 90 -14.21 -11.74 0.66
C GLU A 90 -14.28 -12.53 1.97
N GLU A 91 -14.82 -13.74 1.95
CA GLU A 91 -14.88 -14.59 3.14
C GLU A 91 -13.49 -14.77 3.80
N GLY A 92 -13.46 -14.57 5.12
CA GLY A 92 -12.25 -14.62 5.94
C GLY A 92 -11.34 -13.38 5.80
N GLU A 93 -11.72 -12.37 5.02
CA GLU A 93 -10.95 -11.13 4.88
C GLU A 93 -11.09 -10.23 6.11
N VAL A 94 -9.95 -9.73 6.58
CA VAL A 94 -9.83 -8.70 7.61
C VAL A 94 -9.02 -7.58 7.01
N THR A 95 -9.55 -6.37 7.09
CA THR A 95 -8.95 -5.16 6.51
C THR A 95 -8.79 -4.10 7.58
N TYR A 96 -7.74 -3.30 7.48
CA TYR A 96 -7.47 -2.18 8.35
C TYR A 96 -7.08 -0.95 7.54
N GLN A 97 -7.52 0.22 8.00
CA GLN A 97 -7.16 1.50 7.41
C GLN A 97 -6.64 2.47 8.45
N ILE A 98 -5.59 3.20 8.08
CA ILE A 98 -5.06 4.36 8.80
C ILE A 98 -5.10 5.54 7.86
N PHE A 99 -5.70 6.65 8.28
CA PHE A 99 -5.72 7.90 7.53
C PHE A 99 -4.99 9.00 8.32
N TYR A 100 -3.95 9.55 7.70
CA TYR A 100 -3.17 10.68 8.19
C TYR A 100 -3.66 11.94 7.48
N GLY A 101 -4.44 12.75 8.19
CA GLY A 101 -4.92 14.03 7.71
C GLY A 101 -3.86 15.12 7.81
N THR A 102 -3.90 16.07 6.89
CA THR A 102 -3.00 17.24 6.87
C THR A 102 -3.26 18.23 8.01
N ASP A 103 -4.37 18.10 8.74
CA ASP A 103 -4.69 18.83 9.98
C ASP A 103 -4.08 18.16 11.24
N ASN A 104 -3.05 17.32 11.07
CA ASN A 104 -2.47 16.47 12.11
C ASN A 104 -3.46 15.49 12.76
N SER A 105 -4.59 15.22 12.10
CA SER A 105 -5.50 14.17 12.55
C SER A 105 -4.99 12.79 12.16
N LEU A 106 -5.16 11.84 13.07
CA LEU A 106 -4.95 10.43 12.80
C LEU A 106 -6.27 9.70 12.97
N TYR A 107 -6.71 9.00 11.95
CA TYR A 107 -7.91 8.17 12.00
C TYR A 107 -7.57 6.71 11.72
N SER A 108 -8.30 5.79 12.33
CA SER A 108 -8.22 4.37 11.99
C SER A 108 -9.58 3.70 11.99
N ARG A 109 -9.75 2.68 11.15
CA ARG A 109 -10.89 1.77 11.20
C ARG A 109 -10.49 0.37 10.78
N GLY A 110 -11.23 -0.62 11.28
CA GLY A 110 -11.16 -1.99 10.78
C GLY A 110 -12.36 -2.28 9.88
N GLY A 111 -12.25 -3.31 9.06
CA GLY A 111 -13.37 -3.95 8.40
C GLY A 111 -13.16 -5.45 8.36
N ILE A 112 -14.24 -6.21 8.44
CA ILE A 112 -14.23 -7.66 8.37
C ILE A 112 -15.31 -8.13 7.41
N TRP A 113 -15.10 -9.26 6.76
CA TRP A 113 -16.03 -9.83 5.79
C TRP A 113 -17.48 -9.97 6.31
N LEU A 114 -17.63 -10.28 7.60
CA LEU A 114 -18.92 -10.53 8.22
C LEU A 114 -19.76 -9.27 8.43
N THR A 115 -19.13 -8.14 8.77
CA THR A 115 -19.83 -6.91 9.19
C THR A 115 -19.51 -5.71 8.32
N GLY A 116 -18.64 -5.86 7.33
CA GLY A 116 -18.12 -4.77 6.51
C GLY A 116 -17.20 -3.83 7.29
N TRP A 117 -17.13 -2.58 6.83
CA TRP A 117 -16.34 -1.53 7.44
C TRP A 117 -16.96 -1.04 8.75
N GLY A 118 -16.14 -0.98 9.80
CA GLY A 118 -16.48 -0.28 11.03
C GLY A 118 -16.35 1.25 10.90
N ASN A 119 -16.78 1.95 11.94
CA ASN A 119 -16.67 3.40 12.03
C ASN A 119 -15.21 3.85 12.13
N TRP A 120 -14.95 5.06 11.63
CA TRP A 120 -13.68 5.75 11.86
C TRP A 120 -13.53 6.16 13.32
N ASN A 121 -12.37 5.89 13.88
CA ASN A 121 -11.97 6.35 15.20
C ASN A 121 -10.85 7.36 15.04
N LYS A 122 -11.03 8.58 15.57
CA LYS A 122 -9.95 9.57 15.67
C LYS A 122 -9.03 9.16 16.82
N ARG A 123 -7.75 8.98 16.53
CA ARG A 123 -6.70 8.73 17.52
C ARG A 123 -6.26 10.07 18.09
N TRP A 124 -6.37 10.22 19.40
CA TRP A 124 -6.00 11.45 20.09
C TRP A 124 -4.49 11.66 20.01
N VAL A 125 -4.10 12.92 19.80
CA VAL A 125 -2.76 13.41 20.14
C VAL A 125 -2.88 13.82 21.60
N GLU A 126 -2.16 13.18 22.52
CA GLU A 126 -1.88 13.83 23.81
C GLU A 126 -1.11 15.11 23.49
N SER A 127 -1.69 16.25 23.88
CA SER A 127 -1.04 17.58 23.82
C SER A 127 -0.18 17.80 25.05
#